data_AF-A0A7C6ZPJ5-F1
#
_entry.id   AF-A0A7C6ZPJ5-F1
#
_cell.length_a   1.000
_cell.length_b   1.000
_cell.length_c   1.000
_cell.angle_alpha   90.00
_cell.angle_beta   90.00
_cell.angle_gamma   90.00
#
_symmetry.space_group_name_H-M   'P 1'
#
loop_
_entity.id
_entity.type
_entity.pdbx_description
1 polymer ?
#
loop_
_entity_poly.entity_id
_entity_poly.type
_entity_poly.pdbx_seq_one_letter_code
_entity_poly.pdbx_strand_id
1 'polypeptide(L)'
;MSGHVTLAPWIVWDGDIASHHSYAVVNCEITQALISQGIGVEILGGAGYGRSPGGAPRPLAYVRHRWPPDFSRPDLASFEGVRFVVIQPWEYGYLPLSWIQPLRDQVDEVWAYSEFVRQVYTQSGIDGQRVHVIGCGINPARFRPGLKPANLPTQKGFRFLFVGGAATSRKGL
;
A
#
# COMPACT_ATOMS: atom_id res chain seq x y z
N MET A 1 21.73 11.05 -35.36
CA MET A 1 21.61 10.33 -34.08
C MET A 1 20.48 10.99 -33.29
N SER A 2 19.25 10.51 -33.44
CA SER A 2 18.10 10.99 -32.66
C SER A 2 18.17 10.37 -31.28
N GLY A 3 18.55 11.15 -30.27
CA GLY A 3 18.48 10.71 -28.88
C GLY A 3 17.03 10.43 -28.51
N HIS A 4 16.68 9.18 -28.22
CA HIS A 4 15.40 8.87 -27.61
C HIS A 4 15.37 9.52 -26.22
N VAL A 5 14.51 10.52 -26.06
CA VAL A 5 14.21 11.08 -24.74
C VAL A 5 13.42 10.01 -23.98
N THR A 6 14.08 9.28 -23.09
CA THR A 6 13.41 8.36 -22.18
C THR A 6 12.63 9.19 -21.16
N LEU A 7 11.31 9.27 -21.34
CA LEU A 7 10.44 9.93 -20.39
C LEU A 7 10.44 9.15 -19.06
N ALA A 8 10.50 9.87 -17.94
CA ALA A 8 10.53 9.24 -16.62
C ALA A 8 9.25 8.41 -16.38
N PRO A 9 9.37 7.18 -15.86
CA PRO A 9 8.21 6.36 -15.50
C PRO A 9 7.47 6.97 -14.32
N TRP A 10 6.16 6.72 -14.24
CA TRP A 10 5.35 7.18 -13.13
C TRP A 10 4.21 6.21 -12.83
N ILE A 11 3.63 6.33 -11.63
CA ILE A 11 2.45 5.57 -11.20
C ILE A 11 1.39 6.50 -10.61
N VAL A 12 0.15 6.01 -10.57
CA VAL A 12 -0.92 6.61 -9.77
C VAL A 12 -1.02 5.85 -8.45
N TRP A 13 -1.11 6.56 -7.34
CA TRP A 13 -1.28 6.02 -6.00
C TRP A 13 -2.56 6.56 -5.36
N ASP A 14 -3.59 5.71 -5.25
CA ASP A 14 -4.88 6.02 -4.60
C ASP A 14 -4.87 5.52 -3.15
N GLY A 15 -4.65 6.47 -2.24
CA GLY A 15 -4.61 6.23 -0.81
C GLY A 15 -4.14 7.45 -0.02
N ASP A 16 -4.62 7.57 1.21
CA ASP A 16 -4.21 8.63 2.14
C ASP A 16 -2.70 8.51 2.44
N ILE A 17 -1.99 9.63 2.47
CA ILE A 17 -0.56 9.73 2.83
C ILE A 17 -0.30 10.67 4.03
N ALA A 18 -1.34 11.36 4.50
CA ALA A 18 -1.22 12.45 5.46
C ALA A 18 -1.66 12.05 6.87
N SER A 19 -2.56 11.07 7.00
CA SER A 19 -3.02 10.59 8.30
C SER A 19 -1.97 9.77 9.07
N HIS A 20 -2.24 9.56 10.35
CA HIS A 20 -1.35 8.84 11.26
C HIS A 20 -1.68 7.35 11.42
N HIS A 21 -2.66 6.82 10.68
CA HIS A 21 -2.98 5.39 10.71
C HIS A 21 -2.01 4.60 9.83
N SER A 22 -1.92 3.28 10.06
CA SER A 22 -0.93 2.42 9.40
C SER A 22 -0.96 2.47 7.87
N TYR A 23 -2.15 2.51 7.25
CA TYR A 23 -2.26 2.64 5.78
C TYR A 23 -1.55 3.90 5.25
N ALA A 24 -1.75 5.05 5.91
CA ALA A 24 -1.19 6.30 5.45
C ALA A 24 0.31 6.38 5.65
N VAL A 25 0.83 5.81 6.75
CA VAL A 25 2.28 5.68 6.96
C VAL A 25 2.91 4.82 5.87
N VAL A 26 2.31 3.67 5.54
CA VAL A 26 2.82 2.79 4.47
C VAL A 26 2.77 3.49 3.11
N ASN A 27 1.66 4.15 2.78
CA ASN A 27 1.51 4.93 1.54
C ASN A 27 2.59 6.01 1.44
N CYS A 28 2.79 6.78 2.50
CA CYS A 28 3.76 7.86 2.54
C CYS A 28 5.19 7.34 2.33
N GLU A 29 5.60 6.29 3.06
CA GLU A 29 6.97 5.76 2.95
C GLU A 29 7.22 5.11 1.57
N ILE A 30 6.25 4.37 1.00
CA ILE A 30 6.40 3.77 -0.33
C ILE A 30 6.48 4.85 -1.41
N THR A 31 5.57 5.83 -1.39
CA THR A 31 5.54 6.89 -2.42
C THR A 31 6.79 7.76 -2.35
N GLN A 32 7.31 8.08 -1.16
CA GLN A 32 8.59 8.76 -1.00
C GLN A 32 9.76 7.92 -1.51
N ALA A 33 9.79 6.62 -1.21
CA ALA A 33 10.82 5.72 -1.72
C ALA A 33 10.84 5.67 -3.25
N LEU A 34 9.66 5.63 -3.90
CA LEU A 34 9.55 5.67 -5.36
C LEU A 34 10.06 7.01 -5.93
N ILE A 35 9.65 8.14 -5.34
CA ILE A 35 10.09 9.48 -5.76
C ILE A 35 11.61 9.61 -5.65
N SER A 36 12.21 9.14 -4.55
CA SER A 36 13.67 9.16 -4.36
C SER A 36 14.43 8.32 -5.39
N GLN A 37 13.79 7.32 -5.99
CA GLN A 37 14.34 6.49 -7.07
C GLN A 37 14.08 7.09 -8.47
N GLY A 38 13.49 8.29 -8.54
CA GLY A 38 13.19 8.98 -9.79
C GLY A 38 11.91 8.52 -10.48
N ILE A 39 11.05 7.75 -9.80
CA ILE A 39 9.74 7.35 -10.29
C ILE A 39 8.74 8.45 -9.92
N GLY A 40 8.04 8.99 -10.93
CA GLY A 40 6.96 9.94 -10.68
C GLY A 40 5.78 9.29 -9.96
N VAL A 41 5.15 10.02 -9.04
CA VAL A 41 3.97 9.53 -8.33
C VAL A 41 2.90 10.60 -8.35
N GLU A 42 1.73 10.26 -8.89
CA GLU A 42 0.51 11.04 -8.74
C GLU A 42 -0.31 10.46 -7.59
N ILE A 43 -0.65 11.28 -6.59
CA ILE A 43 -1.33 10.83 -5.37
C ILE A 43 -2.79 11.26 -5.40
N LEU A 44 -3.70 10.32 -5.18
CA LEU A 44 -5.15 10.54 -5.09
C LEU A 44 -5.62 10.22 -3.66
N GLY A 45 -6.43 11.10 -3.06
CA GLY A 45 -7.12 10.81 -1.78
C GLY A 45 -6.48 11.32 -0.47
N GLY A 46 -5.70 12.41 -0.49
CA GLY A 46 -5.21 13.09 0.72
C GLY A 46 -4.84 14.56 0.46
N ALA A 47 -4.64 15.36 1.53
CA ALA A 47 -4.16 16.75 1.43
C ALA A 47 -2.69 16.78 0.99
N GLY A 48 -2.41 16.47 -0.28
CA GLY A 48 -1.05 16.34 -0.78
C GLY A 48 -0.98 16.37 -2.30
N TYR A 49 -0.42 17.48 -2.80
CA TYR A 49 0.07 17.77 -4.14
C TYR A 49 0.30 16.56 -5.06
N GLY A 50 -0.57 16.41 -6.07
CA GLY A 50 -0.26 15.65 -7.29
C GLY A 50 0.44 16.58 -8.29
N ARG A 51 1.76 16.46 -8.43
CA ARG A 51 2.46 17.00 -9.60
C ARG A 51 2.35 15.94 -10.67
N SER A 52 1.54 16.13 -11.71
CA SER A 52 1.64 15.29 -12.91
C SER A 52 3.12 15.32 -13.33
N PRO A 53 3.85 14.19 -13.29
CA PRO A 53 5.23 14.20 -13.72
C PRO A 53 5.18 14.52 -15.21
N GLY A 54 5.95 15.52 -15.67
CA GLY A 54 6.18 15.74 -17.10
C GLY A 54 6.97 14.58 -17.69
N GLY A 55 6.33 13.41 -17.77
CA GLY A 55 6.91 12.10 -18.02
C GLY A 55 6.10 11.28 -19.03
N ALA A 56 6.25 9.95 -18.98
CA ALA A 56 5.71 9.02 -19.98
C ALA A 56 4.21 9.25 -20.25
N PRO A 57 3.69 8.97 -21.48
CA PRO A 57 2.31 9.29 -21.84
C PRO A 57 1.25 8.55 -21.01
N ARG A 58 1.63 7.51 -20.28
CA ARG A 58 0.76 6.73 -19.39
C ARG A 58 1.53 6.26 -18.14
N PRO A 59 0.84 6.06 -17.00
CA PRO A 59 1.46 5.49 -15.82
C PRO A 59 1.80 4.00 -16.05
N LEU A 60 2.73 3.45 -15.27
CA LEU A 60 3.04 2.02 -15.26
C LEU A 60 1.92 1.22 -14.59
N ALA A 61 1.31 1.77 -13.55
CA ALA A 61 0.25 1.14 -12.78
C ALA A 61 -0.61 2.18 -12.06
N TYR A 62 -1.85 1.78 -11.77
CA TYR A 62 -2.71 2.41 -10.79
C TYR A 62 -2.73 1.53 -9.54
N VAL A 63 -2.18 2.01 -8.43
CA VAL A 63 -2.10 1.27 -7.17
C VAL A 63 -3.09 1.87 -6.19
N ARG A 64 -3.98 1.05 -5.62
CA ARG A 64 -4.91 1.46 -4.56
C ARG A 64 -4.57 0.78 -3.24
N HIS A 65 -4.40 1.58 -2.19
CA HIS A 65 -4.18 1.11 -0.82
C HIS A 65 -4.88 2.04 0.17
N ARG A 66 -6.14 1.71 0.51
CA ARG A 66 -7.00 2.55 1.35
C ARG A 66 -7.98 1.75 2.19
N TRP A 67 -8.61 2.43 3.15
CA TRP A 67 -9.73 1.92 3.92
C TRP A 67 -10.86 2.97 3.93
N PRO A 68 -12.15 2.60 3.76
CA PRO A 68 -12.66 1.24 3.49
C PRO A 68 -12.18 0.65 2.15
N PRO A 69 -12.21 -0.69 1.98
CA PRO A 69 -11.79 -1.35 0.76
C PRO A 69 -12.70 -1.00 -0.42
N ASP A 70 -12.10 -0.77 -1.59
CA ASP A 70 -12.82 -0.51 -2.83
C ASP A 70 -12.08 -1.14 -4.01
N PHE A 71 -12.74 -2.10 -4.65
CA PHE A 71 -12.21 -2.87 -5.78
C PHE A 71 -12.82 -2.44 -7.12
N SER A 72 -13.60 -1.36 -7.15
CA SER A 72 -14.11 -0.80 -8.41
C SER A 72 -12.95 -0.38 -9.29
N ARG A 73 -12.95 -0.85 -10.54
CA ARG A 73 -11.92 -0.47 -11.50
C ARG A 73 -12.03 1.04 -11.75
N PRO A 74 -10.94 1.81 -11.57
CA PRO A 74 -10.95 3.22 -11.95
C PRO A 74 -11.19 3.35 -13.46
N ASP A 75 -11.71 4.50 -13.89
CA ASP A 75 -11.80 4.80 -15.32
C ASP A 75 -10.38 4.97 -15.90
N LEU A 76 -9.86 3.87 -16.44
CA LEU A 76 -8.58 3.80 -17.10
C LEU A 76 -8.74 3.88 -18.62
N ALA A 77 -9.91 4.27 -19.14
CA ALA A 77 -10.14 4.35 -20.59
C ALA A 77 -9.15 5.30 -21.29
N SER A 78 -8.66 6.31 -20.56
CA SER A 78 -7.61 7.23 -21.04
C SER A 78 -6.20 6.63 -20.99
N PHE A 79 -6.03 5.45 -20.37
CA PHE A 79 -4.75 4.82 -20.08
C PHE A 79 -4.76 3.33 -20.47
N GLU A 80 -4.89 3.05 -21.77
CA GLU A 80 -4.86 1.69 -22.30
C GLU A 80 -3.62 0.92 -21.82
N GLY A 81 -3.84 -0.33 -21.37
CA GLY A 81 -2.79 -1.24 -20.91
C GLY A 81 -2.17 -0.90 -19.56
N VAL A 82 -2.77 -0.02 -18.75
CA VAL A 82 -2.39 0.22 -17.35
C VAL A 82 -2.99 -0.85 -16.45
N ARG A 83 -2.16 -1.41 -15.56
CA ARG A 83 -2.57 -2.40 -14.56
C ARG A 83 -3.25 -1.73 -13.38
N PHE A 84 -4.40 -2.25 -12.96
CA PHE A 84 -5.03 -1.91 -11.69
C PHE A 84 -4.57 -2.88 -10.60
N VAL A 85 -3.86 -2.34 -9.62
CA VAL A 85 -3.27 -3.06 -8.50
C VAL A 85 -3.98 -2.67 -7.21
N VAL A 86 -4.31 -3.65 -6.39
CA VAL A 86 -4.83 -3.41 -5.03
C VAL A 86 -3.89 -3.98 -3.98
N ILE A 87 -3.56 -3.16 -3.00
CA ILE A 87 -2.97 -3.60 -1.74
C ILE A 87 -4.09 -3.59 -0.72
N GLN A 88 -4.47 -4.77 -0.22
CA GLN A 88 -5.52 -4.87 0.79
C GLN A 88 -5.04 -5.81 1.92
N PRO A 89 -4.58 -5.24 3.05
CA PRO A 89 -4.23 -6.01 4.23
C PRO A 89 -5.40 -6.86 4.72
N TRP A 90 -5.11 -8.08 5.16
CA TRP A 90 -6.09 -9.02 5.69
C TRP A 90 -5.48 -9.92 6.75
N GLU A 91 -6.27 -10.28 7.77
CA GLU A 91 -5.79 -11.04 8.93
C GLU A 91 -6.66 -12.25 9.30
N TYR A 92 -7.70 -12.57 8.51
CA TYR A 92 -8.55 -13.74 8.71
C TYR A 92 -8.25 -14.84 7.69
N GLY A 93 -8.73 -16.06 7.94
CA GLY A 93 -8.41 -17.23 7.10
C GLY A 93 -9.03 -17.23 5.70
N TYR A 94 -10.08 -16.45 5.46
CA TYR A 94 -10.74 -16.31 4.16
C TYR A 94 -11.17 -14.88 3.92
N LEU A 95 -11.24 -14.48 2.65
CA LEU A 95 -11.76 -13.17 2.26
C LEU A 95 -13.28 -13.09 2.45
N PRO A 96 -13.85 -11.90 2.69
CA PRO A 96 -15.29 -11.70 2.63
C PRO A 96 -15.82 -12.09 1.24
N LEU A 97 -16.95 -12.80 1.18
CA LEU A 97 -17.56 -13.24 -0.09
C LEU A 97 -17.79 -12.06 -1.05
N SER A 98 -18.16 -10.90 -0.51
CA SER A 98 -18.38 -9.67 -1.28
C SER A 98 -17.13 -9.12 -1.97
N TRP A 99 -15.93 -9.56 -1.57
CA TRP A 99 -14.66 -9.10 -2.17
C TRP A 99 -14.24 -9.98 -3.34
N ILE A 100 -14.66 -11.25 -3.37
CA ILE A 100 -14.14 -12.26 -4.31
C ILE A 100 -14.44 -11.87 -5.76
N GLN A 101 -15.71 -11.59 -6.08
CA GLN A 101 -16.10 -11.26 -7.45
C GLN A 101 -15.43 -9.97 -7.94
N PRO A 102 -15.47 -8.82 -7.22
CA PRO A 102 -14.76 -7.62 -7.65
C PRO A 102 -13.25 -7.83 -7.83
N LEU A 103 -12.58 -8.54 -6.91
CA LEU A 103 -11.15 -8.84 -7.04
C LEU A 103 -10.86 -9.67 -8.30
N ARG A 104 -11.71 -10.66 -8.60
CA ARG A 104 -11.54 -11.51 -9.79
C ARG A 104 -11.73 -10.71 -11.09
N ASP A 105 -12.77 -9.90 -11.14
CA ASP A 105 -13.28 -9.32 -12.38
C ASP A 105 -12.65 -7.94 -12.69
N GLN A 106 -12.24 -7.20 -11.66
CA GLN A 106 -11.85 -5.79 -11.81
C GLN A 106 -10.37 -5.53 -11.56
N VAL A 107 -9.71 -6.29 -10.67
CA VAL A 107 -8.36 -5.99 -10.15
C VAL A 107 -7.30 -6.84 -10.84
N ASP A 108 -6.40 -6.28 -11.62
CA ASP A 108 -5.42 -7.09 -12.37
C ASP A 108 -4.43 -7.82 -11.45
N GLU A 109 -3.94 -7.14 -10.41
CA GLU A 109 -3.00 -7.71 -9.42
C GLU A 109 -3.38 -7.36 -7.99
N VAL A 110 -3.08 -8.27 -7.07
CA VAL A 110 -3.12 -8.05 -5.63
C VAL A 110 -1.70 -8.11 -5.08
N TRP A 111 -1.31 -7.11 -4.29
CA TRP A 111 -0.07 -7.16 -3.54
C TRP A 111 -0.38 -7.48 -2.07
N ALA A 112 0.00 -8.68 -1.65
CA ALA A 112 -0.18 -9.21 -0.31
C ALA A 112 1.06 -8.94 0.56
N TYR A 113 0.85 -8.69 1.86
CA TYR A 113 1.96 -8.40 2.78
C TYR A 113 2.77 -9.60 3.22
N SER A 114 2.29 -10.81 3.00
CA SER A 114 3.00 -12.02 3.39
C SER A 114 2.51 -13.21 2.57
N GLU A 115 3.28 -14.29 2.61
CA GLU A 115 2.86 -15.56 2.00
C GLU A 115 1.56 -16.09 2.62
N PHE A 116 1.35 -15.88 3.93
CA PHE A 116 0.09 -16.23 4.59
C PHE A 116 -1.09 -15.49 3.94
N VAL A 117 -0.99 -14.17 3.78
CA VAL A 117 -2.08 -13.40 3.17
C VAL A 117 -2.28 -13.82 1.71
N ARG A 118 -1.21 -14.02 0.95
CA ARG A 118 -1.28 -14.56 -0.41
C ARG A 118 -2.04 -15.89 -0.45
N GLN A 119 -1.75 -16.82 0.46
CA GLN A 119 -2.47 -18.09 0.56
C GLN A 119 -3.96 -17.87 0.82
N VAL A 120 -4.34 -16.95 1.71
CA VAL A 120 -5.75 -16.60 1.95
C VAL A 120 -6.45 -16.14 0.65
N TYR A 121 -5.81 -15.29 -0.15
CA TYR A 121 -6.35 -14.89 -1.46
C TYR A 121 -6.55 -16.10 -2.39
N THR A 122 -5.53 -16.96 -2.50
CA THR A 122 -5.61 -18.14 -3.39
C THR A 122 -6.65 -19.16 -2.96
N GLN A 123 -6.74 -19.44 -1.65
CA GLN A 123 -7.73 -20.36 -1.08
C GLN A 123 -9.15 -19.78 -1.14
N SER A 124 -9.28 -18.46 -1.23
CA SER A 124 -10.56 -17.76 -1.48
C SER A 124 -10.92 -17.70 -2.98
N GLY A 125 -10.13 -18.32 -3.87
CA GLY A 125 -10.44 -18.46 -5.30
C GLY A 125 -9.97 -17.30 -6.18
N ILE A 126 -8.98 -16.53 -5.74
CA ILE A 126 -8.25 -15.57 -6.57
C ILE A 126 -7.05 -16.29 -7.22
N ASP A 127 -6.82 -16.07 -8.51
CA ASP A 127 -5.71 -16.69 -9.24
C ASP A 127 -4.36 -16.27 -8.62
N GLY A 128 -3.60 -17.27 -8.17
CA GLY A 128 -2.31 -17.06 -7.52
C GLY A 128 -1.23 -16.45 -8.41
N GLN A 129 -1.38 -16.45 -9.74
CA GLN A 129 -0.48 -15.73 -10.64
C GLN A 129 -0.66 -14.21 -10.58
N ARG A 130 -1.79 -13.74 -10.05
CA ARG A 130 -2.12 -12.31 -9.86
C ARG A 130 -1.81 -11.80 -8.45
N VAL A 131 -1.38 -12.67 -7.54
CA VAL A 131 -1.14 -12.32 -6.13
C VAL A 131 0.34 -12.34 -5.81
N HIS A 132 0.93 -11.16 -5.67
CA HIS A 132 2.37 -10.97 -5.42
C HIS A 132 2.62 -10.63 -3.95
N VAL A 133 3.70 -11.15 -3.37
CA VAL A 133 4.08 -10.81 -1.98
C VAL A 133 4.98 -9.59 -1.99
N ILE A 134 4.51 -8.50 -1.39
CA ILE A 134 5.27 -7.27 -1.13
C ILE A 134 5.13 -6.97 0.37
N GLY A 135 6.12 -7.41 1.14
CA GLY A 135 6.10 -7.26 2.59
C GLY A 135 6.28 -5.81 3.04
N CYS A 136 5.60 -5.45 4.13
CA CYS A 136 5.88 -4.20 4.82
C CYS A 136 7.28 -4.24 5.46
N GLY A 137 7.97 -3.11 5.41
CA GLY A 137 9.25 -2.91 6.07
C GLY A 137 9.17 -1.94 7.25
N ILE A 138 10.34 -1.64 7.80
CA ILE A 138 10.56 -0.52 8.72
C ILE A 138 11.55 0.44 8.07
N ASN A 139 11.52 1.71 8.48
CA ASN A 139 12.56 2.67 8.13
C ASN A 139 13.72 2.57 9.15
N PRO A 140 14.86 1.92 8.83
CA PRO A 140 15.94 1.70 9.79
C PRO A 140 16.71 2.98 10.13
N ALA A 141 16.59 4.05 9.34
CA ALA A 141 17.17 5.34 9.73
C ALA A 141 16.41 5.98 10.91
N ARG A 142 15.10 5.70 11.00
CA ARG A 142 14.20 6.18 12.05
C ARG A 142 14.11 5.21 13.23
N PHE A 143 13.94 3.92 12.97
CA PHE A 143 13.78 2.88 13.97
C PHE A 143 15.09 2.10 14.13
N ARG A 144 15.97 2.60 15.01
CA ARG A 144 17.30 2.02 15.23
C ARG A 144 17.72 1.98 16.70
N PRO A 145 18.64 1.08 17.08
CA PRO A 145 19.28 1.11 18.38
C PRO A 145 20.01 2.44 18.65
N GLY A 146 20.21 2.76 19.92
CA GLY A 146 20.97 3.94 20.36
C GLY A 146 20.19 5.25 20.45
N LEU A 147 18.88 5.23 20.19
CA LEU A 147 18.02 6.39 20.44
C LEU A 147 17.77 6.60 21.93
N LYS A 148 17.62 7.87 22.34
CA LYS A 148 17.26 8.22 23.72
C LYS A 148 15.89 7.60 24.06
N PRO A 149 15.79 6.81 25.15
CA PRO A 149 14.51 6.23 25.56
C PRO A 149 13.45 7.30 25.82
N ALA A 150 12.20 6.99 25.47
CA ALA A 150 11.07 7.85 25.82
C ALA A 150 10.91 7.92 27.34
N ASN A 151 10.63 9.11 27.87
CA ASN A 151 10.32 9.26 29.29
C ASN A 151 8.92 8.71 29.56
N LEU A 152 8.84 7.58 30.25
CA LEU A 152 7.57 6.96 30.62
C LEU A 152 7.17 7.43 32.02
N PRO A 153 5.92 7.88 32.26
CA PRO A 153 5.47 8.37 33.56
C PRO A 153 5.23 7.22 34.55
N THR A 154 6.25 6.39 34.81
CA THR A 154 6.16 5.24 35.72
C THR A 154 7.54 4.76 36.22
N GLN A 155 7.60 4.44 37.53
CA GLN A 155 8.80 3.92 38.20
C GLN A 155 8.83 2.37 38.29
N LYS A 156 7.87 1.67 37.67
CA LYS A 156 7.82 0.20 37.68
C LYS A 156 9.05 -0.38 36.97
N GLY A 157 9.66 -1.42 37.55
CA GLY A 157 10.83 -2.10 36.97
C GLY A 157 10.51 -2.92 35.71
N PHE A 158 9.27 -3.36 35.55
CA PHE A 158 8.80 -4.13 34.39
C PHE A 158 7.58 -3.47 33.75
N ARG A 159 7.54 -3.43 32.41
CA ARG A 159 6.57 -2.63 31.64
C ARG A 159 6.18 -3.39 30.37
N PHE A 160 4.89 -3.45 30.07
CA PHE A 160 4.38 -3.91 28.78
C PHE A 160 3.97 -2.69 27.95
N LEU A 161 4.46 -2.59 26.71
CA LEU A 161 4.05 -1.57 25.75
C LEU A 161 3.14 -2.20 24.71
N PHE A 162 1.93 -1.66 24.56
CA PHE A 162 1.04 -1.97 23.45
C PHE A 162 0.87 -0.72 22.57
N VAL A 163 1.08 -0.87 21.27
CA VAL A 163 0.85 0.18 20.26
C VAL A 163 -0.11 -0.38 19.22
N GLY A 164 -1.36 0.10 19.25
CA GLY A 164 -2.39 -0.34 18.32
C GLY A 164 -3.76 0.25 18.65
N GLY A 165 -4.72 0.04 17.76
CA GLY A 165 -6.12 0.40 18.02
C GLY A 165 -6.71 -0.56 19.07
N ALA A 166 -7.05 -0.03 20.25
CA ALA A 166 -7.67 -0.81 21.33
C ALA A 166 -9.09 -1.32 21.00
N ALA A 167 -9.72 -0.77 19.96
CA ALA A 167 -11.11 -1.03 19.60
C ALA A 167 -11.33 -2.24 18.67
N THR A 168 -10.32 -3.09 18.42
CA THR A 168 -10.48 -4.24 17.53
C THR A 168 -10.23 -5.56 18.26
N SER A 169 -11.27 -6.40 18.34
CA SER A 169 -11.27 -7.73 19.00
C SER A 169 -10.15 -8.67 18.52
N ARG A 170 -9.68 -8.47 17.29
CA ARG A 170 -8.56 -9.21 16.68
C ARG A 170 -7.19 -8.97 17.32
N LYS A 171 -7.07 -8.04 18.27
CA LYS A 171 -5.80 -7.74 18.96
C LYS A 171 -5.62 -8.50 20.27
N GLY A 172 -6.66 -9.22 20.73
CA GLY A 172 -6.57 -10.06 21.93
C GLY A 172 -6.23 -9.30 23.20
N LEU A 173 -6.61 -8.02 23.25
CA LEU A 173 -6.50 -7.15 24.43
C LEU A 173 -7.76 -7.22 25.29
#